data_AF-A0A085NR81-F1
#
_entry.id   AF-A0A085NR81-F1
#
_cell.length_a   1.000
_cell.length_b   1.000
_cell.length_c   1.000
_cell.angle_alpha   90.00
_cell.angle_beta   90.00
_cell.angle_gamma   90.00
#
_symmetry.space_group_name_H-M   'P 1'
#
loop_
_entity.id
_entity.type
_entity.pdbx_description
1 polymer ?
#
loop_
_entity_poly.entity_id
_entity_poly.type
_entity_poly.pdbx_seq_one_letter_code
_entity_poly.pdbx_strand_id
1 'polypeptide(L)'
;MTNFGNICQGQLCIAQLTQLRACRIGPLRSLHVTTLCEFHPLLHFVSIAGTLRTPLLKAKAKVGDMGWTLFWTALIGLLAANRLSATTLVPPYTGKCLVGEGSIYPPAEKAKVAWHVVQLDLPPSQRWLSIASSYKIQIAKLTQRFTYHFLKAIKNVTQPIMHGKITDFVDNYLAVWADKLPYPYGEEIRSIANATEVPLGEVVLYNIFYELFTVCTSVVAENDNGDVYAARNLDFGFLLGWDFKQHQWTVTEILRKMVINIEWKYNEKTVFKSAGFAGFIGVLTGVKPKAFSLTINERFDANSGFEGLLKWLLNLEKSKWVTWMAREVLTKAGSYDEAIFSLSVVRLMAPVYFIVSGCDAGKGAVITRSRERTLDIRSLESSSTQNWYLLQTNYDPWVTPSPLDDRRTPGKLCMEKLGSYYVDFAGLYTVLSSKPILNKLTVYTSLMYAANGTLETYIQTCPDPCWYF
;
A
#
# COMPACT_ATOMS: atom_id res chain seq x y z
N MET A 1 -55.97 11.41 -32.58
CA MET A 1 -56.06 12.10 -31.27
C MET A 1 -54.63 12.33 -30.81
N THR A 2 -53.94 13.30 -31.40
CA THR A 2 -53.70 14.66 -30.89
C THR A 2 -52.93 14.67 -29.56
N ASN A 3 -51.77 15.32 -29.40
CA ASN A 3 -50.88 16.05 -30.31
C ASN A 3 -49.64 16.53 -29.52
N PHE A 4 -48.48 16.59 -30.18
CA PHE A 4 -47.30 17.49 -30.05
C PHE A 4 -46.69 17.82 -28.65
N GLY A 5 -45.37 17.95 -28.48
CA GLY A 5 -44.24 17.96 -29.41
C GLY A 5 -43.06 18.78 -28.85
N ASN A 6 -41.84 18.37 -29.26
CA ASN A 6 -40.61 19.14 -29.56
C ASN A 6 -39.86 19.88 -28.42
N ILE A 7 -38.60 19.51 -28.14
CA ILE A 7 -37.32 19.89 -28.81
C ILE A 7 -37.02 21.40 -28.68
N CYS A 8 -35.92 21.73 -27.99
CA CYS A 8 -34.95 22.73 -28.47
C CYS A 8 -33.61 22.70 -27.68
N GLN A 9 -32.53 22.79 -28.44
CA GLN A 9 -31.12 22.91 -28.06
C GLN A 9 -30.74 24.36 -27.71
N GLY A 10 -29.65 24.53 -26.94
CA GLY A 10 -28.54 25.42 -27.35
C GLY A 10 -28.53 26.90 -26.94
N GLN A 11 -27.50 27.24 -26.14
CA GLN A 11 -26.65 28.45 -26.15
C GLN A 11 -27.11 29.82 -25.55
N LEU A 12 -26.28 30.25 -24.58
CA LEU A 12 -25.76 31.59 -24.22
C LEU A 12 -26.45 32.87 -24.77
N CYS A 13 -26.74 33.84 -23.88
CA CYS A 13 -25.96 35.10 -23.76
C CYS A 13 -26.41 36.01 -22.59
N ILE A 14 -25.52 36.96 -22.28
CA ILE A 14 -25.34 37.84 -21.11
C ILE A 14 -26.10 39.18 -21.22
N ALA A 15 -26.54 39.78 -20.09
CA ALA A 15 -26.51 41.23 -19.76
C ALA A 15 -27.12 41.46 -18.34
N GLN A 16 -26.42 41.89 -17.28
CA GLN A 16 -25.87 43.22 -16.89
C GLN A 16 -26.86 44.24 -16.27
N LEU A 17 -26.54 44.63 -15.01
CA LEU A 17 -26.62 45.97 -14.35
C LEU A 17 -28.03 46.55 -14.06
N THR A 18 -28.36 47.26 -12.96
CA THR A 18 -27.61 48.14 -12.04
C THR A 18 -28.49 48.58 -10.84
N GLN A 19 -27.84 49.03 -9.74
CA GLN A 19 -28.23 50.09 -8.77
C GLN A 19 -29.35 49.85 -7.73
N LEU A 20 -29.00 49.77 -6.43
CA LEU A 20 -28.90 50.85 -5.40
C LEU A 20 -30.25 51.29 -4.81
N ARG A 21 -30.46 51.06 -3.50
CA ARG A 21 -31.14 52.00 -2.60
C ARG A 21 -30.52 51.97 -1.19
N ALA A 22 -30.33 53.19 -0.67
CA ALA A 22 -29.71 53.55 0.59
C ALA A 22 -30.75 53.79 1.71
N CYS A 23 -30.30 53.75 2.97
CA CYS A 23 -30.66 54.67 4.08
C CYS A 23 -30.03 54.14 5.38
N ARG A 24 -29.02 54.80 5.96
CA ARG A 24 -29.01 55.96 6.88
C ARG A 24 -28.75 55.52 8.33
N ILE A 25 -27.67 56.09 8.89
CA ILE A 25 -27.13 55.91 10.25
C ILE A 25 -27.69 57.03 11.16
N GLY A 26 -27.98 56.71 12.43
CA GLY A 26 -28.18 57.67 13.53
C GLY A 26 -27.08 57.52 14.61
N PRO A 27 -26.77 58.56 15.41
CA PRO A 27 -25.45 58.68 16.04
C PRO A 27 -25.37 58.31 17.54
N LEU A 28 -24.11 58.11 17.94
CA LEU A 28 -23.47 57.84 19.24
C LEU A 28 -24.03 58.52 20.51
N ARG A 29 -23.95 57.79 21.64
CA ARG A 29 -23.62 58.30 22.99
C ARG A 29 -22.78 57.29 23.79
N SER A 30 -21.87 57.85 24.58
CA SER A 30 -20.81 57.24 25.41
C SER A 30 -21.26 56.70 26.76
N LEU A 31 -20.60 55.66 27.30
CA LEU A 31 -20.24 55.56 28.73
C LEU A 31 -19.23 54.42 28.99
N HIS A 32 -18.19 54.73 29.77
CA HIS A 32 -17.20 53.80 30.33
C HIS A 32 -17.83 52.91 31.41
N VAL A 33 -17.40 51.63 31.50
CA VAL A 33 -17.09 50.90 32.75
C VAL A 33 -16.19 49.70 32.40
N THR A 34 -15.05 49.60 33.10
CA THR A 34 -14.16 48.44 33.18
C THR A 34 -14.66 47.48 34.26
N THR A 35 -14.78 46.19 33.96
CA THR A 35 -14.59 45.08 34.93
C THR A 35 -14.44 43.73 34.21
N LEU A 36 -13.49 42.92 34.67
CA LEU A 36 -13.16 41.57 34.19
C LEU A 36 -14.24 40.53 34.58
N CYS A 37 -14.47 39.52 33.72
CA CYS A 37 -14.45 38.07 34.06
C CYS A 37 -14.85 37.16 32.87
N GLU A 38 -13.90 36.32 32.44
CA GLU A 38 -13.96 34.88 32.11
C GLU A 38 -15.00 34.23 31.17
N PHE A 39 -14.42 33.54 30.16
CA PHE A 39 -14.74 32.21 29.57
C PHE A 39 -16.12 31.88 28.95
N HIS A 40 -16.17 31.81 27.61
CA HIS A 40 -16.77 30.68 26.86
C HIS A 40 -16.43 30.71 25.35
N PRO A 41 -15.76 29.72 24.74
CA PRO A 41 -15.65 29.60 23.28
C PRO A 41 -16.44 28.39 22.78
N LEU A 42 -17.75 28.54 22.56
CA LEU A 42 -18.57 27.53 21.86
C LEU A 42 -19.36 28.09 20.66
N LEU A 43 -19.15 29.36 20.28
CA LEU A 43 -19.93 30.02 19.22
C LEU A 43 -19.16 30.37 17.94
N HIS A 44 -17.88 30.00 17.83
CA HIS A 44 -17.09 30.27 16.61
C HIS A 44 -17.02 29.12 15.59
N PHE A 45 -17.60 27.95 15.87
CA PHE A 45 -17.50 26.79 14.97
C PHE A 45 -18.59 26.66 13.90
N VAL A 46 -19.65 27.48 13.93
CA VAL A 46 -20.79 27.33 13.01
C VAL A 46 -20.72 28.27 11.79
N SER A 47 -19.82 29.27 11.77
CA SER A 47 -19.72 30.23 10.66
C SER A 47 -18.72 29.84 9.56
N ILE A 48 -17.94 28.77 9.73
CA ILE A 48 -16.90 28.36 8.76
C ILE A 48 -17.41 27.31 7.75
N ALA A 49 -18.55 26.65 8.03
CA ALA A 49 -19.06 25.56 7.20
C ALA A 49 -19.70 26.02 5.87
N GLY A 50 -20.09 27.30 5.74
CA GLY A 50 -20.75 27.83 4.54
C GLY A 50 -19.80 28.34 3.45
N THR A 51 -18.57 28.73 3.80
CA THR A 51 -17.67 29.52 2.92
C THR A 51 -16.56 28.69 2.27
N LEU A 52 -16.54 27.37 2.49
CA LEU A 52 -15.46 26.48 2.07
C LEU A 52 -15.75 25.67 0.79
N ARG A 53 -16.96 25.73 0.22
CA ARG A 53 -17.31 24.92 -0.97
C ARG A 53 -16.53 25.30 -2.24
N THR A 54 -16.19 26.58 -2.43
CA THR A 54 -15.50 27.08 -3.63
C THR A 54 -13.95 27.05 -3.53
N PRO A 55 -13.32 27.32 -2.37
CA PRO A 55 -11.88 27.12 -2.20
C PRO A 55 -11.46 25.64 -2.22
N LEU A 56 -12.26 24.71 -1.68
CA LEU A 56 -11.94 23.28 -1.69
C LEU A 56 -12.01 22.65 -3.09
N LEU A 57 -12.91 23.13 -3.97
CA LEU A 57 -12.96 22.66 -5.36
C LEU A 57 -11.73 23.13 -6.17
N LYS A 58 -11.21 24.33 -5.90
CA LYS A 58 -9.94 24.80 -6.48
C LYS A 58 -8.70 24.14 -5.85
N ALA A 59 -8.75 23.79 -4.56
CA ALA A 59 -7.72 22.98 -3.89
C ALA A 59 -7.68 21.55 -4.42
N LYS A 60 -8.83 20.98 -4.83
CA LYS A 60 -8.94 19.64 -5.42
C LYS A 60 -8.08 19.47 -6.68
N ALA A 61 -8.02 20.50 -7.53
CA ALA A 61 -7.18 20.51 -8.73
C ALA A 61 -5.69 20.73 -8.40
N LYS A 62 -5.38 21.63 -7.46
CA LYS A 62 -3.99 21.93 -7.06
C LYS A 62 -3.32 20.82 -6.24
N VAL A 63 -4.06 20.09 -5.40
CA VAL A 63 -3.49 19.00 -4.56
C VAL A 63 -3.14 17.77 -5.40
N GLY A 64 -3.93 17.45 -6.44
CA GLY A 64 -3.64 16.36 -7.37
C GLY A 64 -2.37 16.58 -8.19
N ASP A 65 -2.19 17.79 -8.76
CA ASP A 65 -0.97 18.16 -9.49
C ASP A 65 0.25 18.31 -8.57
N MET A 66 0.04 18.80 -7.35
CA MET A 66 1.11 18.97 -6.37
C MET A 66 1.60 17.62 -5.83
N GLY A 67 0.75 16.60 -5.71
CA GLY A 67 1.16 15.24 -5.33
C GLY A 67 2.06 14.57 -6.36
N TRP A 68 1.71 14.66 -7.65
CA TRP A 68 2.53 14.13 -8.74
C TRP A 68 3.84 14.89 -8.93
N THR A 69 3.79 16.22 -8.88
CA THR A 69 4.97 17.05 -9.04
C THR A 69 5.89 16.93 -7.83
N LEU A 70 5.37 16.84 -6.60
CA LEU A 70 6.16 16.59 -5.40
C LEU A 70 6.76 15.18 -5.38
N PHE A 71 6.04 14.16 -5.84
CA PHE A 71 6.59 12.81 -5.95
C PHE A 71 7.75 12.78 -6.96
N TRP A 72 7.58 13.32 -8.17
CA TRP A 72 8.65 13.36 -9.15
C TRP A 72 9.79 14.30 -8.76
N THR A 73 9.53 15.46 -8.14
CA THR A 73 10.59 16.36 -7.66
C THR A 73 11.30 15.81 -6.43
N ALA A 74 10.62 15.10 -5.54
CA ALA A 74 11.24 14.36 -4.44
C ALA A 74 12.03 13.17 -4.99
N LEU A 75 11.51 12.43 -5.97
CA LEU A 75 12.20 11.33 -6.65
C LEU A 75 13.45 11.84 -7.37
N ILE A 76 13.34 12.90 -8.18
CA ILE A 76 14.47 13.54 -8.87
C ILE A 76 15.45 14.14 -7.86
N GLY A 77 14.97 14.80 -6.81
CA GLY A 77 15.79 15.35 -5.73
C GLY A 77 16.51 14.27 -4.93
N LEU A 78 15.88 13.11 -4.66
CA LEU A 78 16.50 11.96 -4.01
C LEU A 78 17.46 11.21 -4.94
N LEU A 79 17.16 11.08 -6.23
CA LEU A 79 18.07 10.51 -7.23
C LEU A 79 19.33 11.38 -7.37
N ALA A 80 19.16 12.70 -7.42
CA ALA A 80 20.26 13.66 -7.44
C ALA A 80 21.06 13.68 -6.12
N ALA A 81 20.38 13.63 -4.96
CA ALA A 81 21.04 13.56 -3.65
C ALA A 81 21.83 12.26 -3.43
N ASN A 82 21.43 11.17 -4.11
CA ASN A 82 22.14 9.91 -4.11
C ASN A 82 23.20 9.81 -5.24
N ARG A 83 23.51 10.88 -5.98
CA ARG A 83 24.47 10.85 -7.10
C ARG A 83 24.25 9.65 -8.06
N LEU A 84 23.00 9.22 -8.24
CA LEU A 84 22.66 8.20 -9.23
C LEU A 84 22.72 8.88 -10.60
N SER A 85 23.92 8.98 -11.16
CA SER A 85 24.12 9.45 -12.53
C SER A 85 23.77 8.33 -13.49
N ALA A 86 23.15 8.66 -14.62
CA ALA A 86 22.95 7.72 -15.72
C ALA A 86 24.27 7.08 -16.20
N THR A 87 25.42 7.68 -15.89
CA THR A 87 26.76 7.15 -16.21
C THR A 87 27.24 6.01 -15.30
N THR A 88 26.55 5.70 -14.20
CA THR A 88 26.79 4.47 -13.41
C THR A 88 25.81 3.34 -13.76
N LEU A 89 24.81 3.62 -14.59
CA LEU A 89 23.85 2.64 -15.08
C LEU A 89 24.44 2.02 -16.34
N VAL A 90 24.98 0.81 -16.26
CA VAL A 90 25.39 0.05 -17.45
C VAL A 90 24.11 -0.34 -18.23
N PRO A 91 23.88 0.17 -19.45
CA PRO A 91 22.78 -0.27 -20.30
C PRO A 91 23.24 -1.44 -21.19
N PRO A 92 22.37 -2.38 -21.60
CA PRO A 92 21.04 -2.72 -21.08
C PRO A 92 21.11 -4.05 -20.29
N TYR A 93 20.59 -4.09 -19.07
CA TYR A 93 20.32 -5.38 -18.42
C TYR A 93 19.14 -6.02 -19.13
N THR A 94 19.42 -6.95 -20.04
CA THR A 94 18.40 -7.78 -20.67
C THR A 94 17.76 -8.64 -19.60
N GLY A 95 16.43 -8.63 -19.52
CA GLY A 95 15.71 -9.54 -18.66
C GLY A 95 16.15 -10.98 -18.94
N LYS A 96 16.40 -11.76 -17.89
CA LYS A 96 16.79 -13.17 -18.00
C LYS A 96 15.69 -14.03 -17.39
N CYS A 97 14.95 -14.72 -18.24
CA CYS A 97 13.99 -15.74 -17.83
C CYS A 97 14.70 -17.07 -17.58
N LEU A 98 14.60 -17.57 -16.34
CA LEU A 98 15.24 -18.81 -15.89
C LEU A 98 14.45 -20.07 -16.24
N VAL A 99 13.23 -19.93 -16.75
CA VAL A 99 12.42 -21.08 -17.17
C VAL A 99 13.17 -21.86 -18.26
N GLY A 100 13.32 -23.17 -18.07
CA GLY A 100 14.07 -24.06 -18.95
C GLY A 100 15.58 -24.11 -18.68
N GLU A 101 16.11 -23.40 -17.67
CA GLU A 101 17.53 -23.44 -17.30
C GLU A 101 17.84 -24.46 -16.16
N GLY A 102 16.88 -25.32 -15.82
CA GLY A 102 16.97 -26.26 -14.69
C GLY A 102 16.24 -25.76 -13.44
N SER A 103 15.91 -26.67 -12.51
CA SER A 103 15.18 -26.31 -11.30
C SER A 103 16.07 -25.55 -10.31
N ILE A 104 15.58 -24.41 -9.85
CA ILE A 104 16.15 -23.64 -8.74
C ILE A 104 15.33 -23.78 -7.44
N TYR A 105 14.34 -24.68 -7.46
CA TYR A 105 13.44 -24.97 -6.37
C TYR A 105 13.63 -26.43 -5.89
N PRO A 106 13.59 -26.71 -4.57
CA PRO A 106 13.44 -25.73 -3.49
C PRO A 106 14.71 -24.89 -3.29
N PRO A 107 14.58 -23.62 -2.89
CA PRO A 107 15.75 -22.81 -2.58
C PRO A 107 16.45 -23.30 -1.30
N ALA A 108 17.67 -22.80 -1.07
CA ALA A 108 18.48 -23.18 0.06
C ALA A 108 17.78 -22.95 1.42
N GLU A 109 18.05 -23.81 2.40
CA GLU A 109 17.42 -23.77 3.73
C GLU A 109 17.49 -22.39 4.40
N LYS A 110 18.62 -21.70 4.24
CA LYS A 110 18.85 -20.34 4.77
C LYS A 110 17.87 -19.28 4.27
N ALA A 111 17.17 -19.54 3.16
CA ALA A 111 16.16 -18.65 2.62
C ALA A 111 14.79 -18.86 3.29
N LYS A 112 14.57 -19.98 3.98
CA LYS A 112 13.27 -20.25 4.61
C LYS A 112 12.96 -19.25 5.72
N VAL A 113 11.67 -18.96 5.85
CA VAL A 113 11.14 -18.00 6.81
C VAL A 113 10.56 -18.72 8.03
N ALA A 114 10.89 -18.20 9.23
CA ALA A 114 10.39 -18.72 10.49
C ALA A 114 8.88 -18.49 10.67
N TRP A 115 8.21 -19.46 11.29
CA TRP A 115 6.80 -19.40 11.64
C TRP A 115 6.58 -18.90 13.06
N HIS A 116 5.58 -18.04 13.21
CA HIS A 116 5.09 -17.52 14.49
C HIS A 116 3.57 -17.66 14.56
N VAL A 117 3.02 -17.65 15.76
CA VAL A 117 1.57 -17.74 15.98
C VAL A 117 1.05 -16.41 16.51
N VAL A 118 -0.07 -15.95 15.95
CA VAL A 118 -0.87 -14.86 16.52
C VAL A 118 -2.24 -15.40 16.90
N GLN A 119 -2.54 -15.41 18.21
CA GLN A 119 -3.83 -15.85 18.75
C GLN A 119 -4.83 -14.70 18.77
N LEU A 120 -5.87 -14.78 17.94
CA LEU A 120 -6.88 -13.75 17.75
C LEU A 120 -7.86 -13.64 18.93
N ASP A 121 -8.01 -14.70 19.71
CA ASP A 121 -8.82 -14.75 20.94
C ASP A 121 -8.12 -14.15 22.16
N LEU A 122 -6.79 -13.92 22.10
CA LEU A 122 -6.12 -13.11 23.12
C LEU A 122 -6.52 -11.63 23.01
N PRO A 123 -6.47 -10.89 24.13
CA PRO A 123 -6.55 -9.43 24.11
C PRO A 123 -5.52 -8.85 23.11
N PRO A 124 -5.87 -7.84 22.30
CA PRO A 124 -4.97 -7.25 21.30
C PRO A 124 -3.59 -6.88 21.86
N SER A 125 -3.53 -6.40 23.10
CA SER A 125 -2.31 -6.03 23.81
C SER A 125 -1.36 -7.20 24.11
N GLN A 126 -1.78 -8.45 23.91
CA GLN A 126 -0.97 -9.65 24.15
C GLN A 126 -0.55 -10.37 22.86
N ARG A 127 -1.22 -10.11 21.74
CA ARG A 127 -1.10 -10.88 20.49
C ARG A 127 0.29 -10.89 19.87
N TRP A 128 1.04 -9.81 20.06
CA TRP A 128 2.32 -9.58 19.39
C TRP A 128 3.52 -9.64 20.32
N LEU A 129 3.34 -9.84 21.63
CA LEU A 129 4.41 -9.70 22.62
C LEU A 129 5.62 -10.57 22.30
N SER A 130 5.41 -11.87 22.03
CA SER A 130 6.50 -12.79 21.70
C SER A 130 7.27 -12.36 20.46
N ILE A 131 6.57 -12.00 19.38
CA ILE A 131 7.18 -11.57 18.12
C ILE A 131 7.93 -10.25 18.32
N ALA A 132 7.30 -9.27 18.98
CA ALA A 132 7.87 -7.96 19.23
C ALA A 132 9.16 -8.07 20.06
N SER A 133 9.18 -8.90 21.10
CA SER A 133 10.38 -9.15 21.91
C SER A 133 11.49 -9.84 21.11
N SER A 134 11.18 -10.87 20.31
CA SER A 134 12.19 -11.58 19.50
C SER A 134 12.85 -10.70 18.43
N TYR A 135 12.13 -9.72 17.91
CA TYR A 135 12.60 -8.83 16.84
C TYR A 135 12.85 -7.39 17.31
N LYS A 136 12.94 -7.14 18.62
CA LYS A 136 13.10 -5.81 19.22
C LYS A 136 14.19 -4.97 18.55
N ILE A 137 15.37 -5.56 18.35
CA ILE A 137 16.52 -4.87 17.76
C ILE A 137 16.26 -4.48 16.29
N GLN A 138 15.63 -5.37 15.52
CA GLN A 138 15.35 -5.17 14.11
C GLN A 138 14.25 -4.14 13.91
N ILE A 139 13.18 -4.21 14.72
CA ILE A 139 12.09 -3.23 14.74
C ILE A 139 12.66 -1.85 15.05
N ALA A 140 13.44 -1.70 16.13
CA ALA A 140 14.05 -0.42 16.49
C ALA A 140 14.96 0.14 15.38
N LYS A 141 15.78 -0.70 14.75
CA LYS A 141 16.64 -0.26 13.61
C LYS A 141 15.81 0.21 12.42
N LEU A 142 14.73 -0.50 12.10
CA LEU A 142 13.87 -0.14 10.98
C LEU A 142 13.13 1.16 11.25
N THR A 143 12.52 1.30 12.43
CA THR A 143 11.73 2.48 12.80
C THR A 143 12.61 3.73 12.85
N GLN A 144 13.80 3.66 13.45
CA GLN A 144 14.77 4.75 13.45
C GLN A 144 15.17 5.16 12.02
N ARG A 145 15.36 4.19 11.12
CA ARG A 145 15.71 4.46 9.72
C ARG A 145 14.55 5.12 8.97
N PHE A 146 13.32 4.67 9.21
CA PHE A 146 12.11 5.28 8.66
C PHE A 146 11.91 6.69 9.19
N THR A 147 11.98 6.90 10.50
CA THR A 147 11.90 8.22 11.13
C THR A 147 12.95 9.16 10.53
N TYR A 148 14.21 8.72 10.41
CA TYR A 148 15.27 9.53 9.82
C TYR A 148 14.94 9.98 8.38
N HIS A 149 14.55 9.05 7.51
CA HIS A 149 14.25 9.37 6.11
C HIS A 149 12.96 10.17 5.96
N PHE A 150 11.95 9.87 6.76
CA PHE A 150 10.69 10.60 6.80
C PHE A 150 10.93 12.06 7.24
N LEU A 151 11.61 12.27 8.36
CA LEU A 151 11.97 13.62 8.84
C LEU A 151 12.84 14.36 7.82
N LYS A 152 13.77 13.68 7.15
CA LYS A 152 14.58 14.28 6.08
C LYS A 152 13.72 14.72 4.89
N ALA A 153 12.79 13.88 4.44
CA ALA A 153 11.86 14.21 3.36
C ALA A 153 10.98 15.41 3.74
N ILE A 154 10.39 15.38 4.94
CA ILE A 154 9.57 16.47 5.46
C ILE A 154 10.38 17.76 5.60
N LYS A 155 11.60 17.70 6.14
CA LYS A 155 12.49 18.87 6.24
C LYS A 155 12.76 19.46 4.86
N ASN A 156 13.04 18.64 3.85
CA ASN A 156 13.31 19.12 2.50
C ASN A 156 12.08 19.80 1.88
N VAL A 157 10.89 19.20 2.03
CA VAL A 157 9.63 19.76 1.52
C VAL A 157 9.22 21.04 2.26
N THR A 158 9.51 21.13 3.57
CA THR A 158 9.10 22.26 4.41
C THR A 158 10.17 23.32 4.57
N GLN A 159 11.39 23.10 4.08
CA GLN A 159 12.46 24.10 4.08
C GLN A 159 12.04 25.43 3.42
N PRO A 160 11.33 25.43 2.26
CA PRO A 160 10.95 26.68 1.60
C PRO A 160 9.82 27.45 2.33
N ILE A 161 9.03 26.77 3.18
CA ILE A 161 7.79 27.33 3.74
C ILE A 161 7.91 27.56 5.26
N MET A 162 8.55 26.65 5.98
CA MET A 162 8.62 26.59 7.44
C MET A 162 10.05 26.59 7.97
N HIS A 163 11.05 26.86 7.11
CA HIS A 163 12.48 26.88 7.46
C HIS A 163 12.97 25.56 8.10
N GLY A 164 12.28 24.43 7.83
CA GLY A 164 12.66 23.11 8.32
C GLY A 164 12.46 22.85 9.82
N LYS A 165 11.65 23.64 10.54
CA LYS A 165 11.38 23.47 11.98
C LYS A 165 10.33 22.38 12.30
N ILE A 166 10.63 21.10 12.03
CA ILE A 166 9.68 19.98 12.24
C ILE A 166 10.25 18.84 13.12
N THR A 167 11.26 19.10 13.95
CA THR A 167 11.97 18.03 14.67
C THR A 167 11.13 17.24 15.68
N ASP A 168 10.01 17.80 16.19
CA ASP A 168 9.21 17.18 17.25
C ASP A 168 7.90 16.56 16.75
N PHE A 169 7.72 16.46 15.42
CA PHE A 169 6.44 16.06 14.83
C PHE A 169 6.14 14.56 14.97
N VAL A 170 7.14 13.70 14.82
CA VAL A 170 6.95 12.24 14.84
C VAL A 170 6.50 11.77 16.22
N ASP A 171 7.26 12.09 17.27
CA ASP A 171 6.98 11.55 18.61
C ASP A 171 5.75 12.18 19.27
N ASN A 172 5.47 13.46 19.03
CA ASN A 172 4.32 14.12 19.67
C ASN A 172 3.03 14.04 18.84
N TYR A 173 3.09 14.13 17.51
CA TYR A 173 1.87 14.13 16.69
C TYR A 173 1.49 12.75 16.18
N LEU A 174 2.45 11.89 15.78
CA LEU A 174 2.11 10.52 15.35
C LEU A 174 1.73 9.62 16.52
N ALA A 175 2.27 9.84 17.73
CA ALA A 175 1.82 9.09 18.91
C ALA A 175 0.33 9.34 19.22
N VAL A 176 -0.14 10.59 19.09
CA VAL A 176 -1.57 10.95 19.22
C VAL A 176 -2.42 10.28 18.14
N TRP A 177 -1.84 9.89 16.99
CA TRP A 177 -2.58 9.16 15.97
C TRP A 177 -2.89 7.73 16.38
N ALA A 178 -2.11 7.12 17.28
CA ALA A 178 -2.43 5.80 17.84
C ALA A 178 -3.83 5.78 18.47
N ASP A 179 -4.25 6.89 19.09
CA ASP A 179 -5.57 7.03 19.72
C ASP A 179 -6.72 7.09 18.70
N LYS A 180 -6.42 7.44 17.45
CA LYS A 180 -7.39 7.46 16.35
C LYS A 180 -7.48 6.11 15.63
N LEU A 181 -6.52 5.20 15.86
CA LEU A 181 -6.52 3.91 15.18
C LEU A 181 -7.68 3.04 15.70
N PRO A 182 -8.46 2.41 14.80
CA PRO A 182 -9.58 1.60 15.20
C PRO A 182 -9.13 0.39 16.04
N TYR A 183 -9.99 -0.04 16.96
CA TYR A 183 -9.82 -1.34 17.61
C TYR A 183 -9.88 -2.46 16.55
N PRO A 184 -9.01 -3.49 16.61
CA PRO A 184 -8.00 -3.77 17.64
C PRO A 184 -6.61 -3.17 17.37
N TYR A 185 -6.41 -2.49 16.25
CA TYR A 185 -5.10 -2.15 15.69
C TYR A 185 -4.28 -1.20 16.58
N GLY A 186 -4.92 -0.20 17.19
CA GLY A 186 -4.23 0.73 18.10
C GLY A 186 -3.60 0.04 19.32
N GLU A 187 -4.31 -0.91 19.91
CA GLU A 187 -3.83 -1.68 21.07
C GLU A 187 -2.68 -2.63 20.71
N GLU A 188 -2.75 -3.28 19.54
CA GLU A 188 -1.64 -4.10 19.04
C GLU A 188 -0.37 -3.26 18.83
N ILE A 189 -0.50 -2.07 18.21
CA ILE A 189 0.62 -1.16 17.98
C ILE A 189 1.22 -0.66 19.30
N ARG A 190 0.41 -0.30 20.29
CA ARG A 190 0.90 0.10 21.63
C ARG A 190 1.66 -1.01 22.32
N SER A 191 1.15 -2.24 22.22
CA SER A 191 1.82 -3.41 22.80
C SER A 191 3.20 -3.64 22.16
N ILE A 192 3.30 -3.55 20.84
CA ILE A 192 4.58 -3.66 20.12
C ILE A 192 5.54 -2.55 20.57
N ALA A 193 5.08 -1.30 20.64
CA ALA A 193 5.90 -0.17 21.10
C ALA A 193 6.45 -0.41 22.52
N ASN A 194 5.59 -0.82 23.46
CA ASN A 194 6.01 -1.11 24.83
C ASN A 194 7.01 -2.28 24.91
N ALA A 195 6.72 -3.40 24.23
CA ALA A 195 7.58 -4.58 24.25
C ALA A 195 8.95 -4.37 23.58
N THR A 196 9.02 -3.43 22.63
CA THR A 196 10.25 -3.12 21.88
C THR A 196 10.99 -1.91 22.43
N GLU A 197 10.41 -1.18 23.39
CA GLU A 197 10.90 0.12 23.87
C GLU A 197 11.13 1.15 22.74
N VAL A 198 10.40 1.00 21.64
CA VAL A 198 10.40 1.95 20.52
C VAL A 198 9.31 2.99 20.77
N PRO A 199 9.55 4.30 20.51
CA PRO A 199 8.52 5.31 20.68
C PRO A 199 7.27 4.99 19.84
N LEU A 200 6.09 5.15 20.46
CA LEU A 200 4.81 4.78 19.85
C LEU A 200 4.60 5.42 18.47
N GLY A 201 5.00 6.69 18.31
CA GLY A 201 4.91 7.41 17.04
C GLY A 201 5.69 6.74 15.91
N GLU A 202 6.85 6.12 16.21
CA GLU A 202 7.62 5.42 15.18
C GLU A 202 7.01 4.06 14.83
N VAL A 203 6.41 3.34 15.79
CA VAL A 203 5.72 2.07 15.50
C VAL A 203 4.43 2.31 14.71
N VAL A 204 3.73 3.41 15.02
CA VAL A 204 2.63 3.92 14.17
C VAL A 204 3.17 4.19 12.77
N LEU A 205 4.22 5.02 12.64
CA LEU A 205 4.81 5.33 11.33
C LEU A 205 5.16 4.07 10.55
N TYR A 206 5.80 3.09 11.19
CA TYR A 206 6.13 1.81 10.60
C TYR A 206 4.91 1.08 10.00
N ASN A 207 3.80 1.04 10.73
CA ASN A 207 2.57 0.40 10.27
C ASN A 207 1.82 1.24 9.22
N ILE A 208 2.07 2.54 9.13
CA ILE A 208 1.51 3.42 8.08
C ILE A 208 2.33 3.35 6.79
N PHE A 209 3.65 3.24 6.91
CA PHE A 209 4.59 3.45 5.81
C PHE A 209 4.42 2.44 4.66
N TYR A 210 3.88 1.25 4.95
CA TYR A 210 3.53 0.25 3.93
C TYR A 210 2.45 0.71 2.95
N GLU A 211 1.60 1.67 3.31
CA GLU A 211 0.54 2.21 2.42
C GLU A 211 1.09 3.20 1.38
N LEU A 212 2.41 3.44 1.34
CA LEU A 212 3.01 4.53 0.56
C LEU A 212 4.20 4.11 -0.33
N PHE A 213 4.93 3.03 0.00
CA PHE A 213 6.23 2.73 -0.64
C PHE A 213 6.50 1.24 -0.89
N THR A 214 5.52 0.51 -1.43
CA THR A 214 5.72 -0.89 -1.85
C THR A 214 5.67 -1.06 -3.36
N VAL A 215 6.42 -2.05 -3.83
CA VAL A 215 6.49 -2.45 -5.23
C VAL A 215 6.43 -3.97 -5.23
N CYS A 216 5.82 -4.55 -6.25
CA CYS A 216 5.35 -5.93 -6.15
C CYS A 216 5.23 -6.57 -7.52
N THR A 217 5.44 -7.89 -7.60
CA THR A 217 4.94 -8.70 -8.72
C THR A 217 4.11 -9.83 -8.13
N SER A 218 2.88 -10.00 -8.61
CA SER A 218 1.97 -11.05 -8.19
C SER A 218 1.44 -11.80 -9.41
N VAL A 219 1.31 -13.12 -9.27
CA VAL A 219 0.79 -14.02 -10.29
C VAL A 219 -0.30 -14.88 -9.66
N VAL A 220 -1.42 -15.03 -10.36
CA VAL A 220 -2.36 -16.13 -10.15
C VAL A 220 -2.40 -16.94 -11.44
N ALA A 221 -2.24 -18.26 -11.34
CA ALA A 221 -2.15 -19.14 -12.50
C ALA A 221 -2.84 -20.47 -12.23
N GLU A 222 -3.49 -21.01 -13.26
CA GLU A 222 -4.14 -22.30 -13.29
C GLU A 222 -3.31 -23.26 -14.14
N ASN A 223 -3.10 -24.48 -13.64
CA ASN A 223 -2.45 -25.54 -14.40
C ASN A 223 -3.47 -26.35 -15.23
N ASP A 224 -2.99 -27.28 -16.06
CA ASP A 224 -3.86 -28.11 -16.91
C ASP A 224 -4.80 -29.04 -16.12
N ASN A 225 -4.56 -29.24 -14.82
CA ASN A 225 -5.43 -30.02 -13.94
C ASN A 225 -6.54 -29.18 -13.29
N GLY A 226 -6.56 -27.86 -13.51
CA GLY A 226 -7.49 -26.93 -12.87
C GLY A 226 -7.06 -26.47 -11.48
N ASP A 227 -5.84 -26.76 -11.03
CA ASP A 227 -5.30 -26.24 -9.78
C ASP A 227 -4.90 -24.78 -9.93
N VAL A 228 -5.42 -23.91 -9.05
CA VAL A 228 -5.10 -22.48 -9.07
C VAL A 228 -4.05 -22.13 -8.01
N TYR A 229 -2.87 -21.76 -8.46
CA TYR A 229 -1.74 -21.33 -7.65
C TYR A 229 -1.65 -19.80 -7.62
N ALA A 230 -1.08 -19.27 -6.54
CA ALA A 230 -0.68 -17.87 -6.45
C ALA A 230 0.76 -17.75 -6.00
N ALA A 231 1.47 -16.77 -6.56
CA ALA A 231 2.86 -16.51 -6.20
C ALA A 231 3.16 -15.02 -6.26
N ARG A 232 4.10 -14.55 -5.45
CA ARG A 232 4.42 -13.12 -5.42
C ARG A 232 5.84 -12.79 -4.95
N ASN A 233 6.43 -11.77 -5.53
CA ASN A 233 7.59 -11.04 -4.99
C ASN A 233 7.13 -9.78 -4.25
N LEU A 234 7.63 -9.59 -3.04
CA LEU A 234 7.51 -8.33 -2.31
C LEU A 234 8.80 -7.53 -2.46
N ASP A 235 8.69 -6.37 -3.09
CA ASP A 235 9.79 -5.43 -3.27
C ASP A 235 9.58 -4.23 -2.33
N PHE A 236 10.53 -3.94 -1.44
CA PHE A 236 10.40 -2.87 -0.46
C PHE A 236 11.74 -2.18 -0.21
N GLY A 237 11.73 -0.86 -0.04
CA GLY A 237 12.85 -0.11 0.53
C GLY A 237 13.42 0.93 -0.42
N PHE A 238 12.72 1.16 -1.52
CA PHE A 238 13.14 2.08 -2.57
C PHE A 238 13.37 3.46 -2.00
N LEU A 239 14.56 4.01 -2.28
CA LEU A 239 15.03 5.34 -1.85
C LEU A 239 15.25 5.53 -0.34
N LEU A 240 15.15 4.48 0.46
CA LEU A 240 15.34 4.56 1.92
C LEU A 240 16.76 4.20 2.33
N GLY A 241 17.71 4.80 1.61
CA GLY A 241 19.15 4.64 1.82
C GLY A 241 19.77 3.60 0.89
N TRP A 242 20.64 4.06 -0.02
CA TRP A 242 21.44 3.21 -0.88
C TRP A 242 22.86 3.05 -0.30
N ASP A 243 23.34 1.82 -0.21
CA ASP A 243 24.74 1.51 0.10
C ASP A 243 25.53 1.36 -1.21
N PHE A 244 26.38 2.36 -1.50
CA PHE A 244 27.22 2.37 -2.70
C PHE A 244 28.36 1.36 -2.69
N LYS A 245 28.70 0.77 -1.54
CA LYS A 245 29.74 -0.27 -1.46
C LYS A 245 29.13 -1.66 -1.69
N GLN A 246 27.98 -1.92 -1.08
CA GLN A 246 27.33 -3.23 -1.16
C GLN A 246 26.36 -3.35 -2.33
N HIS A 247 26.02 -2.22 -2.97
CA HIS A 247 24.98 -2.11 -3.98
C HIS A 247 23.65 -2.71 -3.50
N GLN A 248 23.21 -2.28 -2.32
CA GLN A 248 21.95 -2.71 -1.69
C GLN A 248 21.21 -1.54 -1.07
N TRP A 249 19.90 -1.69 -0.97
CA TRP A 249 19.03 -0.78 -0.22
C TRP A 249 19.08 -1.14 1.26
N THR A 250 19.48 -0.18 2.12
CA THR A 250 19.67 -0.41 3.56
C THR A 250 18.40 -0.91 4.23
N VAL A 251 17.24 -0.31 3.91
CA VAL A 251 15.96 -0.73 4.47
C VAL A 251 15.57 -2.13 4.02
N THR A 252 15.78 -2.45 2.74
CA THR A 252 15.49 -3.78 2.20
C THR A 252 16.27 -4.86 2.96
N GLU A 253 17.55 -4.62 3.26
CA GLU A 253 18.37 -5.53 4.05
C GLU A 253 17.89 -5.71 5.49
N ILE A 254 17.38 -4.63 6.12
CA ILE A 254 16.77 -4.72 7.45
C ILE A 254 15.49 -5.55 7.38
N LEU A 255 14.64 -5.29 6.38
CA LEU A 255 13.38 -6.00 6.17
C LEU A 255 13.57 -7.49 5.90
N ARG A 256 14.60 -7.88 5.14
CA ARG A 256 14.97 -9.30 4.92
C ARG A 256 15.18 -10.05 6.24
N LYS A 257 15.70 -9.37 7.29
CA LYS A 257 15.91 -9.94 8.63
C LYS A 257 14.64 -9.95 9.51
N MET A 258 13.56 -9.36 9.02
CA MET A 258 12.28 -9.22 9.75
C MET A 258 11.16 -10.03 9.10
N VAL A 259 11.41 -10.71 7.97
CA VAL A 259 10.40 -11.53 7.31
C VAL A 259 9.99 -12.66 8.24
N ILE A 260 8.69 -12.80 8.44
CA ILE A 260 8.07 -13.87 9.23
C ILE A 260 6.85 -14.43 8.52
N ASN A 261 6.62 -15.72 8.73
CA ASN A 261 5.34 -16.36 8.47
C ASN A 261 4.52 -16.34 9.76
N ILE A 262 3.23 -16.06 9.64
CA ILE A 262 2.32 -15.96 10.78
C ILE A 262 1.17 -16.93 10.54
N GLU A 263 0.94 -17.80 11.50
CA GLU A 263 -0.27 -18.59 11.62
C GLU A 263 -1.25 -17.85 12.55
N TRP A 264 -2.36 -17.38 11.97
CA TRP A 264 -3.40 -16.65 12.70
C TRP A 264 -4.43 -17.64 13.21
N LYS A 265 -4.51 -17.79 14.52
CA LYS A 265 -5.35 -18.77 15.17
C LYS A 265 -6.48 -18.11 15.94
N TYR A 266 -7.60 -18.80 16.04
CA TYR A 266 -8.69 -18.45 16.94
C TYR A 266 -9.16 -19.74 17.58
N ASN A 267 -9.16 -19.80 18.92
CA ASN A 267 -9.48 -21.02 19.66
C ASN A 267 -8.61 -22.21 19.18
N GLU A 268 -7.30 -21.99 19.11
CA GLU A 268 -6.27 -22.94 18.62
C GLU A 268 -6.40 -23.43 17.17
N LYS A 269 -7.40 -22.96 16.43
CA LYS A 269 -7.62 -23.33 15.03
C LYS A 269 -7.09 -22.26 14.10
N THR A 270 -6.36 -22.69 13.08
CA THR A 270 -5.85 -21.81 12.03
C THR A 270 -7.00 -21.21 11.23
N VAL A 271 -7.12 -19.88 11.28
CA VAL A 271 -8.06 -19.10 10.49
C VAL A 271 -7.45 -18.82 9.12
N PHE A 272 -6.21 -18.32 9.09
CA PHE A 272 -5.44 -18.09 7.88
C PHE A 272 -3.93 -18.03 8.20
N LYS A 273 -3.10 -18.04 7.16
CA LYS A 273 -1.64 -17.88 7.26
C LYS A 273 -1.21 -16.68 6.45
N SER A 274 -0.15 -15.99 6.84
CA SER A 274 0.38 -14.84 6.10
C SER A 274 1.89 -14.77 6.12
N ALA A 275 2.47 -14.12 5.11
CA ALA A 275 3.85 -13.67 5.11
C ALA A 275 3.88 -12.15 5.30
N GLY A 276 4.77 -11.69 6.18
CA GLY A 276 4.85 -10.29 6.54
C GLY A 276 6.14 -9.96 7.29
N PHE A 277 6.08 -8.93 8.13
CA PHE A 277 7.23 -8.44 8.87
C PHE A 277 6.93 -8.41 10.36
N ALA A 278 7.94 -8.71 11.18
CA ALA A 278 7.82 -8.59 12.62
C ALA A 278 7.48 -7.15 13.02
N GLY A 279 6.39 -6.97 13.77
CA GLY A 279 5.89 -5.65 14.20
C GLY A 279 4.94 -4.96 13.21
N PHE A 280 4.69 -5.56 12.03
CA PHE A 280 3.69 -5.09 11.08
C PHE A 280 2.39 -5.87 11.23
N ILE A 281 1.29 -5.19 11.60
CA ILE A 281 0.04 -5.85 11.99
C ILE A 281 -0.99 -5.98 10.86
N GLY A 282 -0.71 -5.37 9.71
CA GLY A 282 -1.48 -5.56 8.48
C GLY A 282 -1.07 -6.83 7.74
N VAL A 283 -1.81 -7.17 6.67
CA VAL A 283 -1.49 -8.33 5.83
C VAL A 283 -1.31 -7.87 4.39
N LEU A 284 -0.18 -8.24 3.79
CA LEU A 284 0.16 -7.98 2.39
C LEU A 284 0.06 -9.24 1.52
N THR A 285 0.28 -10.40 2.14
CA THR A 285 0.35 -11.71 1.50
C THR A 285 -0.28 -12.73 2.45
N GLY A 286 -1.31 -13.45 2.05
CA GLY A 286 -1.91 -14.46 2.91
C GLY A 286 -2.74 -15.50 2.18
N VAL A 287 -2.95 -16.63 2.86
CA VAL A 287 -3.77 -17.75 2.40
C VAL A 287 -4.74 -18.16 3.51
N LYS A 288 -6.02 -18.21 3.15
CA LYS A 288 -7.08 -18.82 3.95
C LYS A 288 -7.28 -20.25 3.46
N PRO A 289 -6.94 -21.28 4.27
CA PRO A 289 -7.06 -22.67 3.87
C PRO A 289 -8.47 -22.99 3.38
N LYS A 290 -8.55 -23.69 2.24
CA LYS A 290 -9.79 -24.15 1.60
C LYS A 290 -10.75 -23.01 1.20
N ALA A 291 -10.25 -21.80 1.00
CA ALA A 291 -11.07 -20.67 0.56
C ALA A 291 -10.38 -19.83 -0.53
N PHE A 292 -9.34 -19.07 -0.17
CA PHE A 292 -8.63 -18.21 -1.11
C PHE A 292 -7.26 -17.78 -0.58
N SER A 293 -6.40 -17.30 -1.48
CA SER A 293 -5.22 -16.50 -1.15
C SER A 293 -5.38 -15.07 -1.66
N LEU A 294 -4.65 -14.15 -1.05
CA LEU A 294 -4.74 -12.71 -1.28
C LEU A 294 -3.35 -12.09 -1.23
N THR A 295 -3.01 -11.29 -2.25
CA THR A 295 -1.85 -10.41 -2.23
C THR A 295 -2.23 -8.97 -2.58
N ILE A 296 -1.42 -8.03 -2.11
CA ILE A 296 -1.56 -6.59 -2.33
C ILE A 296 -0.39 -6.08 -3.17
N ASN A 297 -0.71 -5.39 -4.27
CA ASN A 297 0.27 -4.56 -4.97
C ASN A 297 -0.15 -3.08 -4.90
N GLU A 298 0.81 -2.21 -4.60
CA GLU A 298 0.60 -0.75 -4.61
C GLU A 298 0.16 -0.27 -6.00
N ARG A 299 -0.77 0.68 -6.02
CA ARG A 299 -1.21 1.38 -7.23
C ARG A 299 -1.02 2.87 -7.09
N PHE A 300 -0.16 3.44 -7.93
CA PHE A 300 0.08 4.88 -7.96
C PHE A 300 -1.01 5.61 -8.74
N ASP A 301 -1.62 6.62 -8.12
CA ASP A 301 -2.66 7.48 -8.69
C ASP A 301 -2.49 8.91 -8.14
N ALA A 302 -3.04 9.91 -8.84
CA ALA A 302 -3.11 11.29 -8.34
C ALA A 302 -3.86 11.36 -7.00
N ASN A 303 -4.93 10.56 -6.84
CA ASN A 303 -5.65 10.40 -5.58
C ASN A 303 -4.96 9.34 -4.71
N SER A 304 -3.76 9.66 -4.23
CA SER A 304 -2.83 8.74 -3.57
C SER A 304 -3.20 8.38 -2.13
N GLY A 305 -2.48 7.42 -1.55
CA GLY A 305 -2.58 7.07 -0.13
C GLY A 305 -2.31 8.26 0.80
N PHE A 306 -1.50 9.24 0.39
CA PHE A 306 -1.27 10.46 1.18
C PHE A 306 -2.53 11.33 1.30
N GLU A 307 -3.27 11.51 0.19
CA GLU A 307 -4.54 12.24 0.22
C GLU A 307 -5.56 11.50 1.12
N GLY A 308 -5.60 10.17 1.03
CA GLY A 308 -6.48 9.37 1.87
C GLY A 308 -6.14 9.42 3.34
N LEU A 309 -4.86 9.32 3.69
CA LEU A 309 -4.38 9.45 5.06
C LEU A 309 -4.77 10.82 5.63
N LEU A 310 -4.54 11.91 4.88
CA LEU A 310 -4.89 13.25 5.34
C LEU A 310 -6.40 13.42 5.56
N LYS A 311 -7.23 12.94 4.64
CA LYS A 311 -8.70 12.96 4.78
C LYS A 311 -9.18 12.14 5.98
N TRP A 312 -8.57 10.98 6.22
CA TRP A 312 -8.88 10.14 7.36
C TRP A 312 -8.49 10.81 8.68
N LEU A 313 -7.28 11.38 8.77
CA LEU A 313 -6.78 12.07 9.97
C LEU A 313 -7.64 13.28 10.37
N LEU A 314 -8.14 14.00 9.38
CA LEU A 314 -9.03 15.16 9.54
C LEU A 314 -10.51 14.78 9.69
N ASN A 315 -10.83 13.48 9.76
CA ASN A 315 -12.18 12.93 9.85
C ASN A 315 -13.12 13.44 8.72
N LEU A 316 -12.55 13.71 7.55
CA LEU A 316 -13.29 14.11 6.35
C LEU A 316 -13.82 12.90 5.58
N GLU A 317 -13.27 11.71 5.83
CA GLU A 317 -13.61 10.48 5.13
C GLU A 317 -13.44 9.26 6.03
N LYS A 318 -14.42 8.35 5.97
CA LYS A 318 -14.30 7.01 6.57
C LYS A 318 -13.77 6.03 5.52
N SER A 319 -12.46 5.90 5.45
CA SER A 319 -11.76 4.94 4.59
C SER A 319 -11.13 3.81 5.40
N LYS A 320 -11.10 2.59 4.85
CA LYS A 320 -10.33 1.49 5.43
C LYS A 320 -8.88 1.52 4.95
N TRP A 321 -7.97 1.17 5.85
CA TRP A 321 -6.55 0.93 5.53
C TRP A 321 -6.45 -0.33 4.68
N VAL A 322 -5.63 -0.33 3.63
CA VAL A 322 -5.64 -1.39 2.63
C VAL A 322 -5.15 -2.71 3.25
N THR A 323 -4.06 -2.64 4.01
CA THR A 323 -3.44 -3.81 4.65
C THR A 323 -4.28 -4.39 5.79
N TRP A 324 -5.07 -3.55 6.47
CA TRP A 324 -6.02 -4.01 7.49
C TRP A 324 -7.30 -4.57 6.87
N MET A 325 -7.74 -4.03 5.73
CA MET A 325 -8.83 -4.60 4.96
C MET A 325 -8.51 -6.02 4.50
N ALA A 326 -7.29 -6.27 4.01
CA ALA A 326 -6.86 -7.63 3.66
C ALA A 326 -6.85 -8.57 4.88
N ARG A 327 -6.35 -8.11 6.04
CA ARG A 327 -6.41 -8.88 7.28
C ARG A 327 -7.85 -9.22 7.67
N GLU A 328 -8.77 -8.25 7.59
CA GLU A 328 -10.18 -8.48 7.89
C GLU A 328 -10.83 -9.46 6.93
N VAL A 329 -10.55 -9.36 5.62
CA VAL A 329 -11.10 -10.28 4.61
C VAL A 329 -10.60 -11.70 4.85
N LEU A 330 -9.30 -11.90 5.05
CA LEU A 330 -8.74 -13.21 5.41
C LEU A 330 -9.33 -13.76 6.72
N THR A 331 -9.64 -12.89 7.68
CA THR A 331 -10.28 -13.30 8.93
C THR A 331 -11.74 -13.70 8.72
N LYS A 332 -12.52 -12.90 7.98
CA LYS A 332 -13.99 -12.97 7.98
C LYS A 332 -14.61 -13.65 6.76
N ALA A 333 -14.10 -13.42 5.55
CA ALA A 333 -14.70 -13.99 4.34
C ALA A 333 -14.52 -15.52 4.32
N GLY A 334 -15.58 -16.25 4.03
CA GLY A 334 -15.60 -17.71 3.99
C GLY A 334 -15.23 -18.30 2.63
N SER A 335 -15.32 -17.51 1.55
CA SER A 335 -15.12 -17.97 0.18
C SER A 335 -14.36 -16.97 -0.69
N TYR A 336 -13.91 -17.43 -1.85
CA TYR A 336 -13.33 -16.59 -2.89
C TYR A 336 -14.31 -15.47 -3.32
N ASP A 337 -15.56 -15.78 -3.59
CA ASP A 337 -16.53 -14.79 -4.10
C ASP A 337 -16.86 -13.73 -3.04
N GLU A 338 -16.95 -14.10 -1.76
CA GLU A 338 -17.10 -13.15 -0.65
C GLU A 338 -15.88 -12.23 -0.51
N ALA A 339 -14.68 -12.76 -0.74
CA ALA A 339 -13.45 -11.99 -0.75
C ALA A 339 -13.45 -10.99 -1.91
N ILE A 340 -13.78 -11.43 -3.14
CA ILE A 340 -13.89 -10.54 -4.31
C ILE A 340 -14.89 -9.43 -4.05
N PHE A 341 -16.09 -9.75 -3.55
CA PHE A 341 -17.12 -8.76 -3.24
C PHE A 341 -16.61 -7.73 -2.21
N SER A 342 -16.10 -8.20 -1.07
CA SER A 342 -15.60 -7.35 0.01
C SER A 342 -14.50 -6.42 -0.46
N LEU A 343 -13.54 -6.94 -1.23
CA LEU A 343 -12.40 -6.20 -1.77
C LEU A 343 -12.78 -5.25 -2.90
N SER A 344 -13.99 -5.34 -3.49
CA SER A 344 -14.43 -4.52 -4.61
C SER A 344 -15.23 -3.28 -4.20
N VAL A 345 -15.95 -3.34 -3.08
CA VAL A 345 -16.96 -2.33 -2.73
C VAL A 345 -16.53 -1.38 -1.60
N VAL A 346 -15.57 -1.79 -0.76
CA VAL A 346 -15.16 -0.99 0.40
C VAL A 346 -14.30 0.18 -0.01
N ARG A 347 -14.58 1.37 0.54
CA ARG A 347 -13.76 2.58 0.35
C ARG A 347 -12.41 2.46 1.07
N LEU A 348 -11.33 2.74 0.34
CA LEU A 348 -9.95 2.52 0.77
C LEU A 348 -9.17 3.81 0.95
N MET A 349 -8.14 3.74 1.79
CA MET A 349 -7.22 4.84 2.05
C MET A 349 -6.31 5.11 0.85
N ALA A 350 -5.85 4.06 0.19
CA ALA A 350 -5.02 4.16 -1.01
C ALA A 350 -5.64 3.37 -2.18
N PRO A 351 -5.34 3.74 -3.44
CA PRO A 351 -5.56 2.87 -4.59
C PRO A 351 -4.72 1.59 -4.45
N VAL A 352 -5.17 0.48 -5.04
CA VAL A 352 -4.51 -0.82 -4.87
C VAL A 352 -4.85 -1.78 -6.00
N TYR A 353 -4.00 -2.79 -6.22
CA TYR A 353 -4.42 -4.03 -6.88
C TYR A 353 -4.52 -5.15 -5.84
N PHE A 354 -5.69 -5.78 -5.74
CA PHE A 354 -5.84 -7.03 -5.01
C PHE A 354 -5.76 -8.19 -5.99
N ILE A 355 -4.89 -9.16 -5.71
CA ILE A 355 -4.76 -10.38 -6.49
C ILE A 355 -5.27 -11.53 -5.62
N VAL A 356 -6.27 -12.25 -6.12
CA VAL A 356 -6.99 -13.27 -5.37
C VAL A 356 -6.98 -14.58 -6.16
N SER A 357 -6.66 -15.68 -5.50
CA SER A 357 -6.74 -17.04 -6.05
C SER A 357 -7.61 -17.90 -5.15
N GLY A 358 -8.58 -18.61 -5.71
CA GLY A 358 -9.50 -19.51 -5.03
C GLY A 358 -9.01 -20.96 -5.03
N CYS A 359 -9.93 -21.90 -4.81
CA CYS A 359 -9.62 -23.33 -4.80
C CYS A 359 -10.00 -24.05 -6.09
N ASP A 360 -10.94 -23.49 -6.85
CA ASP A 360 -11.53 -24.14 -8.02
C ASP A 360 -10.97 -23.55 -9.32
N ALA A 361 -10.98 -24.34 -10.39
CA ALA A 361 -10.65 -23.91 -11.74
C ALA A 361 -11.38 -22.60 -12.11
N GLY A 362 -10.67 -21.69 -12.78
CA GLY A 362 -11.14 -20.35 -13.14
C GLY A 362 -11.14 -19.33 -12.00
N LYS A 363 -11.00 -19.74 -10.73
CA LYS A 363 -11.06 -18.82 -9.57
C LYS A 363 -9.73 -18.10 -9.36
N GLY A 364 -9.37 -17.22 -10.29
CA GLY A 364 -8.26 -16.27 -10.13
C GLY A 364 -8.67 -14.90 -10.61
N ALA A 365 -8.37 -13.84 -9.86
CA ALA A 365 -8.68 -12.47 -10.28
C ALA A 365 -7.65 -11.42 -9.84
N VAL A 366 -7.61 -10.33 -10.60
CA VAL A 366 -6.95 -9.07 -10.26
C VAL A 366 -8.01 -7.96 -10.22
N ILE A 367 -8.22 -7.39 -9.03
CA ILE A 367 -9.14 -6.27 -8.80
C ILE A 367 -8.31 -4.98 -8.81
N THR A 368 -8.54 -4.13 -9.80
CA THR A 368 -7.93 -2.80 -9.88
C THR A 368 -8.82 -1.80 -9.15
N ARG A 369 -8.33 -1.24 -8.04
CA ARG A 369 -9.07 -0.34 -7.16
C ARG A 369 -8.52 1.08 -7.20
N SER A 370 -9.43 2.04 -7.35
CA SER A 370 -9.20 3.37 -6.78
C SER A 370 -9.61 3.35 -5.31
N ARG A 371 -9.31 4.45 -4.59
CA ARG A 371 -9.81 4.65 -3.22
C ARG A 371 -11.32 4.48 -3.11
N GLU A 372 -12.07 4.91 -4.13
CA GLU A 372 -13.52 5.06 -4.03
C GLU A 372 -14.30 3.91 -4.65
N ARG A 373 -13.75 3.24 -5.66
CA ARG A 373 -14.48 2.23 -6.44
C ARG A 373 -13.53 1.20 -7.06
N THR A 374 -14.13 0.13 -7.59
CA THR A 374 -13.45 -0.77 -8.52
C THR A 374 -13.40 -0.14 -9.90
N LEU A 375 -12.25 -0.22 -10.54
CA LEU A 375 -12.03 0.25 -11.91
C LEU A 375 -12.14 -0.89 -12.92
N ASP A 376 -11.64 -2.07 -12.54
CA ASP A 376 -11.58 -3.26 -13.38
C ASP A 376 -11.46 -4.52 -12.52
N ILE A 377 -12.02 -5.63 -13.00
CA ILE A 377 -11.82 -6.97 -12.44
C ILE A 377 -11.49 -7.89 -13.61
N ARG A 378 -10.23 -8.32 -13.68
CA ARG A 378 -9.81 -9.34 -14.65
C ARG A 378 -9.86 -10.69 -13.94
N SER A 379 -10.54 -11.66 -14.51
CA SER A 379 -10.57 -13.03 -13.98
C SER A 379 -10.06 -14.05 -14.99
N LEU A 380 -9.58 -15.20 -14.48
CA LEU A 380 -9.24 -16.35 -15.32
C LEU A 380 -10.50 -16.87 -16.05
N GLU A 381 -11.67 -16.84 -15.40
CA GLU A 381 -12.98 -17.17 -16.00
C GLU A 381 -13.37 -16.30 -17.23
N SER A 382 -12.96 -15.02 -17.28
CA SER A 382 -13.48 -14.04 -18.26
C SER A 382 -12.51 -13.61 -19.35
N SER A 383 -11.23 -14.00 -19.26
CA SER A 383 -10.25 -13.68 -20.30
C SER A 383 -10.55 -14.49 -21.57
N SER A 384 -10.37 -13.91 -22.76
CA SER A 384 -10.68 -14.58 -24.03
C SER A 384 -9.44 -14.92 -24.88
N THR A 385 -8.23 -14.66 -24.39
CA THR A 385 -7.00 -14.83 -25.18
C THR A 385 -5.75 -15.32 -24.44
N GLN A 386 -5.81 -15.68 -23.14
CA GLN A 386 -4.61 -16.10 -22.35
C GLN A 386 -5.01 -16.71 -20.98
N ASN A 387 -5.92 -17.69 -20.97
CA ASN A 387 -6.83 -17.93 -19.83
C ASN A 387 -6.25 -18.60 -18.58
N TRP A 388 -4.96 -18.93 -18.58
CA TRP A 388 -4.38 -19.74 -17.52
C TRP A 388 -3.53 -18.94 -16.54
N TYR A 389 -3.29 -17.63 -16.75
CA TYR A 389 -2.67 -16.79 -15.72
C TYR A 389 -3.02 -15.30 -15.80
N LEU A 390 -2.92 -14.62 -14.65
CA LEU A 390 -2.92 -13.17 -14.54
C LEU A 390 -1.65 -12.73 -13.80
N LEU A 391 -0.88 -11.84 -14.44
CA LEU A 391 0.29 -11.19 -13.83
C LEU A 391 -0.02 -9.71 -13.60
N GLN A 392 0.21 -9.24 -12.37
CA GLN A 392 0.04 -7.85 -11.95
C GLN A 392 1.30 -7.36 -11.26
N THR A 393 1.78 -6.18 -11.67
CA THR A 393 2.86 -5.45 -11.01
C THR A 393 2.28 -4.22 -10.32
N ASN A 394 2.75 -2.99 -10.61
CA ASN A 394 2.31 -1.76 -9.95
C ASN A 394 1.69 -0.73 -10.90
N TYR A 395 1.35 -1.13 -12.12
CA TYR A 395 0.72 -0.28 -13.12
C TYR A 395 -0.50 -0.95 -13.74
N ASP A 396 -1.42 -0.10 -14.21
CA ASP A 396 -2.69 -0.54 -14.74
C ASP A 396 -2.48 -1.42 -15.99
N PRO A 397 -3.36 -2.40 -16.23
CA PRO A 397 -3.21 -3.30 -17.38
C PRO A 397 -3.29 -2.56 -18.73
N TRP A 398 -4.02 -1.43 -18.80
CA TRP A 398 -4.13 -0.57 -19.97
C TRP A 398 -3.03 0.49 -20.10
N VAL A 399 -2.06 0.53 -19.18
CA VAL A 399 -0.94 1.49 -19.21
C VAL A 399 0.33 0.80 -19.69
N THR A 400 1.07 1.45 -20.60
CA THR A 400 2.40 1.01 -21.04
C THR A 400 3.41 1.20 -19.90
N PRO A 401 4.21 0.18 -19.53
CA PRO A 401 5.19 0.31 -18.46
C PRO A 401 6.28 1.32 -18.83
N SER A 402 6.85 1.98 -17.82
CA SER A 402 8.04 2.79 -18.03
C SER A 402 9.24 1.88 -18.32
N PRO A 403 10.15 2.25 -19.23
CA PRO A 403 11.40 1.50 -19.42
C PRO A 403 12.27 1.39 -18.16
N LEU A 404 12.03 2.24 -17.15
CA LEU A 404 12.73 2.18 -15.85
C LEU A 404 12.15 1.11 -14.90
N ASP A 405 10.90 0.69 -15.12
CA ASP A 405 10.25 -0.43 -14.43
C ASP A 405 9.30 -1.16 -15.36
N ASP A 406 9.85 -2.11 -16.12
CA ASP A 406 9.04 -3.07 -16.85
C ASP A 406 9.31 -4.50 -16.36
N ARG A 407 8.69 -4.85 -15.23
CA ARG A 407 8.63 -6.24 -14.75
C ARG A 407 7.51 -7.07 -15.40
N ARG A 408 6.45 -6.44 -15.92
CA ARG A 408 5.29 -7.13 -16.50
C ARG A 408 5.63 -7.79 -17.82
N THR A 409 6.29 -7.09 -18.75
CA THR A 409 6.63 -7.65 -20.06
C THR A 409 7.54 -8.88 -19.95
N PRO A 410 8.71 -8.82 -19.27
CA PRO A 410 9.55 -10.01 -19.08
C PRO A 410 8.87 -11.07 -18.21
N GLY A 411 8.06 -10.68 -17.22
CA GLY A 411 7.28 -11.62 -16.41
C GLY A 411 6.29 -12.43 -17.25
N LYS A 412 5.52 -11.75 -18.11
CA LYS A 412 4.60 -12.41 -19.06
C LYS A 412 5.34 -13.32 -20.03
N LEU A 413 6.43 -12.85 -20.64
CA LEU A 413 7.26 -13.68 -21.52
C LEU A 413 7.76 -14.95 -20.81
N CYS A 414 8.12 -14.84 -19.53
CA CYS A 414 8.58 -15.98 -18.75
C CYS A 414 7.43 -16.93 -18.36
N MET A 415 6.23 -16.40 -18.09
CA MET A 415 5.01 -17.22 -17.95
C MET A 415 4.68 -17.94 -19.26
N GLU A 416 4.63 -17.27 -20.40
CA GLU A 416 4.39 -17.93 -21.70
C GLU A 416 5.41 -19.04 -21.99
N LYS A 417 6.67 -18.83 -21.62
CA LYS A 417 7.72 -19.86 -21.72
C LYS A 417 7.50 -21.03 -20.76
N LEU A 418 6.93 -20.78 -19.58
CA LEU A 418 6.60 -21.82 -18.60
C LEU A 418 5.47 -22.71 -19.12
N GLY A 419 4.41 -22.11 -19.65
CA GLY A 419 3.19 -22.82 -20.04
C GLY A 419 2.37 -23.33 -18.84
N SER A 420 1.07 -23.54 -19.06
CA SER A 420 0.11 -23.96 -18.02
C SER A 420 0.46 -25.32 -17.40
N TYR A 421 0.96 -26.26 -18.19
CA TYR A 421 1.36 -27.59 -17.71
C TYR A 421 2.37 -27.57 -16.56
N TYR A 422 3.30 -26.60 -16.56
CA TYR A 422 4.36 -26.47 -15.55
C TYR A 422 4.03 -25.44 -14.46
N VAL A 423 2.74 -25.06 -14.32
CA VAL A 423 2.29 -24.20 -13.22
C VAL A 423 2.22 -25.01 -11.93
N ASP A 424 3.26 -24.85 -11.13
CA ASP A 424 3.34 -25.31 -9.75
C ASP A 424 4.25 -24.35 -8.95
N PHE A 425 4.60 -24.72 -7.71
CA PHE A 425 5.51 -23.94 -6.88
C PHE A 425 6.90 -23.77 -7.51
N ALA A 426 7.45 -24.81 -8.16
CA ALA A 426 8.77 -24.74 -8.77
C ALA A 426 8.77 -23.82 -10.00
N GLY A 427 7.76 -23.94 -10.86
CA GLY A 427 7.57 -23.11 -12.05
C GLY A 427 7.38 -21.63 -11.69
N LEU A 428 6.46 -21.34 -10.77
CA LEU A 428 6.19 -19.96 -10.34
C LEU A 428 7.37 -19.34 -9.59
N TYR A 429 8.07 -20.11 -8.75
CA TYR A 429 9.30 -19.64 -8.11
C TYR A 429 10.39 -19.32 -9.14
N THR A 430 10.50 -20.10 -10.20
CA THR A 430 11.45 -19.88 -11.31
C THR A 430 11.13 -18.60 -12.08
N VAL A 431 9.85 -18.35 -12.37
CA VAL A 431 9.42 -17.09 -12.99
C VAL A 431 9.73 -15.90 -12.09
N LEU A 432 9.40 -15.97 -10.80
CA LEU A 432 9.65 -14.87 -9.87
C LEU A 432 11.12 -14.65 -9.54
N SER A 433 11.98 -15.65 -9.74
CA SER A 433 13.43 -15.53 -9.60
C SER A 433 14.12 -14.99 -10.87
N SER A 434 13.37 -14.81 -11.95
CA SER A 434 13.88 -14.28 -13.22
C SER A 434 14.05 -12.76 -13.15
N LYS A 435 15.12 -12.22 -13.76
CA LYS A 435 15.35 -10.76 -13.76
C LYS A 435 14.56 -10.12 -14.91
N PRO A 436 13.94 -8.93 -14.72
CA PRO A 436 13.96 -8.06 -13.54
C PRO A 436 12.83 -8.32 -12.52
N ILE A 437 12.04 -9.39 -12.65
CA ILE A 437 10.99 -9.74 -11.66
C ILE A 437 11.60 -9.92 -10.27
N LEU A 438 12.76 -10.59 -10.20
CA LEU A 438 13.71 -10.49 -9.10
C LEU A 438 14.62 -9.28 -9.30
N ASN A 439 14.67 -8.40 -8.30
CA ASN A 439 15.45 -7.17 -8.31
C ASN A 439 16.09 -6.91 -6.93
N LYS A 440 16.84 -5.80 -6.81
CA LYS A 440 17.51 -5.42 -5.55
C LYS A 440 16.55 -5.14 -4.41
N LEU A 441 15.31 -4.74 -4.69
CA LEU A 441 14.28 -4.46 -3.70
C LEU A 441 13.54 -5.72 -3.22
N THR A 442 13.63 -6.83 -3.97
CA THR A 442 12.92 -8.06 -3.60
C THR A 442 13.38 -8.56 -2.23
N VAL A 443 12.47 -8.52 -1.28
CA VAL A 443 12.67 -8.96 0.10
C VAL A 443 12.37 -10.44 0.23
N TYR A 444 11.22 -10.88 -0.30
CA TYR A 444 10.80 -12.27 -0.25
C TYR A 444 9.95 -12.67 -1.46
N THR A 445 9.95 -13.97 -1.75
CA THR A 445 8.99 -14.64 -2.62
C THR A 445 8.05 -15.49 -1.78
N SER A 446 6.74 -15.41 -2.01
CA SER A 446 5.76 -16.31 -1.41
C SER A 446 5.04 -17.13 -2.47
N LEU A 447 4.78 -18.40 -2.19
CA LEU A 447 4.04 -19.35 -3.01
C LEU A 447 2.85 -19.85 -2.21
N MET A 448 1.67 -19.87 -2.79
CA MET A 448 0.40 -20.13 -2.11
C MET A 448 -0.47 -21.07 -2.93
N TYR A 449 -1.10 -22.01 -2.23
CA TYR A 449 -2.12 -22.89 -2.80
C TYR A 449 -3.28 -22.97 -1.81
N ALA A 450 -4.41 -22.34 -2.16
CA ALA A 450 -5.52 -22.14 -1.24
C ALA A 450 -6.24 -23.46 -0.91
N ALA A 451 -6.33 -24.39 -1.86
CA ALA A 451 -7.08 -25.65 -1.71
C ALA A 451 -6.64 -26.47 -0.48
N ASN A 452 -5.36 -26.45 -0.12
CA ASN A 452 -4.84 -27.09 1.09
C ASN A 452 -4.26 -26.11 2.12
N GLY A 453 -4.30 -24.80 1.84
CA GLY A 453 -3.80 -23.76 2.75
C GLY A 453 -2.28 -23.73 2.90
N THR A 454 -1.56 -24.12 1.85
CA THR A 454 -0.09 -24.05 1.82
C THR A 454 0.36 -22.62 1.56
N LEU A 455 1.35 -22.18 2.34
CA LEU A 455 2.11 -20.95 2.14
C LEU A 455 3.58 -21.30 2.35
N GLU A 456 4.39 -21.12 1.33
CA GLU A 456 5.84 -21.12 1.42
C GLU A 456 6.35 -19.71 1.22
N THR A 457 7.38 -19.31 1.95
CA THR A 457 8.00 -18.00 1.79
C THR A 457 9.50 -18.10 1.97
N TYR A 458 10.21 -17.45 1.04
CA TYR A 458 11.65 -17.48 0.95
C TYR A 458 12.20 -16.06 0.86
N ILE A 459 13.16 -15.74 1.71
CA ILE A 459 13.93 -14.49 1.63
C ILE A 459 14.72 -14.51 0.32
N GLN A 460 14.59 -13.43 -0.44
CA GLN A 460 15.27 -13.26 -1.72
C GLN A 460 16.39 -12.24 -1.62
N THR A 461 17.43 -12.46 -2.42
CA THR A 461 18.47 -11.47 -2.68
C THR A 461 18.84 -11.51 -4.15
N CYS A 462 19.26 -10.37 -4.70
CA CYS A 462 19.64 -10.29 -6.10
C CYS A 462 21.13 -9.91 -6.23
N PRO A 463 22.01 -10.88 -6.53
CA PRO A 463 23.44 -10.61 -6.66
C PRO A 463 23.71 -9.80 -7.92
N ASP A 464 24.77 -9.00 -7.86
CA ASP A 464 25.22 -8.21 -9.01
C ASP A 464 25.63 -9.11 -10.18
N PRO A 465 25.35 -8.70 -11.41
CA PRO A 465 24.58 -7.50 -11.77
C PRO A 465 23.07 -7.67 -11.54
N CYS A 466 22.41 -6.71 -10.89
CA CYS A 466 20.96 -6.74 -10.73
C CYS A 466 20.32 -5.36 -10.76
N TRP A 467 19.10 -5.32 -11.28
CA TRP A 467 18.31 -4.10 -11.41
C TRP A 467 17.94 -3.52 -10.04
N TYR A 468 18.03 -2.20 -9.91
CA TYR A 468 17.85 -1.49 -8.65
C TYR A 468 16.41 -1.52 -8.13
N PHE A 469 15.42 -1.68 -9.03
CA PHE A 469 14.01 -1.44 -8.75
C PHE A 469 13.05 -2.50 -9.29
#